data_AF-A0A5C1M9E5-F1
#
_entry.id   AF-A0A5C1M9E5-F1
#
_cell.length_a   1.000
_cell.length_b   1.000
_cell.length_c   1.000
_cell.angle_alpha   90.00
_cell.angle_beta   90.00
_cell.angle_gamma   90.00
#
_symmetry.space_group_name_H-M   'P 1'
#
loop_
_entity.id
_entity.type
_entity.pdbx_description
1 polymer ?
#
loop_
_entity_poly.entity_id
_entity_poly.type
_entity_poly.pdbx_seq_one_letter_code
_entity_poly.pdbx_strand_id
1 'polypeptide(L)' 'MSQEAVEKVLGRLITDGRFRRLATESLEAASIQAGYRLSPGELRLLSGSLEFQRISELAERLDPGLCRTGGYP' A
#
# COMPACT_ATOMS: atom_id res chain seq x y z
N MET A 1 -10.02 1.04 -16.47
CA MET A 1 -8.89 1.63 -15.73
C MET A 1 -9.48 2.65 -14.77
N SER A 2 -9.74 2.31 -13.50
CA SER A 2 -9.95 3.37 -12.52
C SER A 2 -8.64 3.55 -11.76
N GLN A 3 -7.98 4.67 -12.04
CA GLN A 3 -6.77 5.13 -11.35
C GLN A 3 -6.95 5.10 -9.81
N GLU A 4 -8.19 5.22 -9.37
CA GLU A 4 -8.64 5.15 -7.98
C GLU A 4 -8.13 3.91 -7.22
N ALA A 5 -8.12 2.71 -7.81
CA ALA A 5 -7.64 1.51 -7.11
C ALA A 5 -6.13 1.58 -6.83
N VAL A 6 -5.36 2.03 -7.83
CA VAL A 6 -3.92 2.24 -7.72
C VAL A 6 -3.60 3.33 -6.69
N GLU A 7 -4.30 4.46 -6.74
CA GLU A 7 -4.13 5.56 -5.80
C GLU A 7 -4.42 5.13 -4.35
N LYS A 8 -5.49 4.36 -4.13
CA LYS A 8 -5.82 3.83 -2.79
C LYS A 8 -4.76 2.87 -2.28
N VAL A 9 -4.20 2.01 -3.14
CA VAL A 9 -3.11 1.10 -2.77
C VAL A 9 -1.85 1.90 -2.42
N LEU A 10 -1.44 2.86 -3.25
CA LEU A 10 -0.29 3.72 -2.98
C LEU A 10 -0.47 4.52 -1.68
N GLY A 11 -1.65 5.10 -1.47
CA GLY A 11 -1.98 5.80 -0.24
C GLY A 11 -1.87 4.90 1.00
N ARG A 12 -2.36 3.65 0.92
CA ARG A 12 -2.23 2.69 2.04
C ARG A 12 -0.81 2.18 2.25
N LEU A 13 -0.02 1.98 1.20
CA LEU A 13 1.39 1.63 1.36
C LEU A 13 2.12 2.67 2.22
N ILE A 14 1.79 3.95 2.04
CA ILE A 14 2.38 5.05 2.79
C ILE A 14 1.79 5.14 4.21
N THR A 15 0.46 5.13 4.33
CA THR A 15 -0.23 5.51 5.58
C THR A 15 -0.62 4.33 6.49
N ASP A 16 -0.75 3.12 5.97
CA ASP A 16 -1.22 1.94 6.71
C ASP A 16 -0.07 0.95 6.93
N GLY A 17 0.50 0.96 8.13
CA GLY A 17 1.66 0.11 8.47
C GLY A 17 1.35 -1.39 8.42
N ARG A 18 0.11 -1.81 8.70
CA ARG A 18 -0.29 -3.21 8.60
C ARG A 18 -0.38 -3.64 7.15
N PHE A 19 -1.02 -2.82 6.31
CA PHE A 19 -1.09 -3.07 4.87
C PHE A 19 0.30 -3.12 4.25
N ARG A 20 1.18 -2.17 4.60
CA ARG A 20 2.56 -2.13 4.11
C ARG A 20 3.34 -3.41 4.42
N ARG A 21 3.26 -3.92 5.66
CA ARG A 21 3.90 -5.20 6.03
C ARG A 21 3.39 -6.40 5.22
N LEU A 22 2.08 -6.47 4.97
CA LEU A 22 1.52 -7.53 4.14
C LEU A 22 1.96 -7.37 2.67
N ALA A 23 2.02 -6.13 2.19
CA ALA A 23 2.38 -5.84 0.81
C ALA A 23 3.87 -6.11 0.51
N THR A 24 4.76 -6.02 1.51
CA THR A 24 6.16 -6.45 1.36
C THR A 24 6.32 -7.95 1.15
N GLU A 25 5.37 -8.77 1.62
CA GLU A 25 5.36 -10.21 1.36
C GLU A 25 4.68 -10.52 0.02
N SER A 26 3.52 -9.92 -0.23
CA SER A 26 2.81 -10.01 -1.50
C SER A 26 1.84 -8.85 -1.68
N LEU A 27 2.16 -7.93 -2.60
CA LEU A 27 1.30 -6.80 -2.95
C LEU A 27 -0.07 -7.26 -3.48
N GLU A 28 -0.09 -8.34 -4.24
CA GLU A 28 -1.33 -8.91 -4.79
C GLU A 28 -2.24 -9.41 -3.66
N ALA A 29 -1.72 -10.26 -2.77
CA ALA A 29 -2.50 -10.81 -1.68
C ALA A 29 -2.98 -9.70 -0.72
N ALA A 30 -2.13 -8.71 -0.42
CA ALA A 30 -2.49 -7.57 0.40
C ALA A 30 -3.60 -6.73 -0.25
N SER A 31 -3.50 -6.47 -1.56
CA SER A 31 -4.51 -5.71 -2.32
C SER A 31 -5.85 -6.43 -2.34
N ILE A 32 -5.87 -7.74 -2.60
CA ILE A 32 -7.10 -8.55 -2.61
C ILE A 32 -7.76 -8.55 -1.22
N GLN A 33 -7.00 -8.80 -0.16
CA GLN A 33 -7.50 -8.78 1.23
C GLN A 33 -8.06 -7.40 1.63
N ALA A 34 -7.50 -6.34 1.08
CA ALA A 34 -7.95 -4.97 1.28
C ALA A 34 -9.16 -4.58 0.40
N GLY A 35 -9.63 -5.46 -0.49
CA GLY A 35 -10.74 -5.20 -1.40
C GLY A 35 -10.35 -4.43 -2.67
N TYR A 36 -9.06 -4.28 -2.96
CA TYR A 36 -8.56 -3.66 -4.18
C TYR A 36 -8.36 -4.70 -5.27
N ARG A 37 -8.95 -4.44 -6.44
CA ARG A 37 -8.74 -5.25 -7.65
C ARG A 37 -7.81 -4.49 -8.57
N LEU A 38 -6.52 -4.84 -8.50
CA LEU A 38 -5.52 -4.39 -9.46
C LEU A 38 -5.48 -5.36 -10.64
N SER A 39 -5.33 -4.83 -11.84
CA SER A 39 -5.08 -5.64 -13.03
C SER A 39 -3.67 -6.27 -12.97
N PRO A 40 -3.42 -7.36 -13.72
CA PRO A 40 -2.10 -7.96 -13.80
C PRO A 40 -1.00 -7.01 -14.32
N GLY A 41 -1.38 -5.98 -15.08
CA GLY A 41 -0.45 -4.94 -15.54
C GLY A 41 -0.07 -3.97 -14.42
N GLU A 42 -1.07 -3.48 -13.67
CA GLU A 42 -0.85 -2.60 -12.52
C GLU A 42 -0.05 -3.30 -11.42
N LEU A 43 -0.37 -4.57 -11.11
CA LEU A 43 0.42 -5.36 -10.16
C LEU A 43 1.86 -5.49 -10.59
N ARG A 44 2.13 -5.79 -11.87
CA ARG A 44 3.51 -5.86 -12.37
C ARG A 44 4.24 -4.53 -12.27
N LEU A 45 3.58 -3.42 -12.63
CA LEU A 45 4.18 -2.09 -12.54
C LEU A 45 4.49 -1.70 -11.10
N LEU A 46 3.53 -1.90 -10.18
CA LEU A 46 3.70 -1.55 -8.78
C LEU A 46 4.73 -2.45 -8.11
N SER A 47 4.63 -3.78 -8.25
CA SER A 47 5.61 -4.70 -7.66
C SER A 47 7.01 -4.59 -8.26
N GLY A 48 7.12 -4.21 -9.54
CA GLY A 48 8.41 -4.10 -10.23
C GLY A 48 9.08 -2.73 -10.13
N SER A 49 8.33 -1.67 -9.84
CA SER A 49 8.85 -0.29 -9.81
C SER A 49 8.89 0.32 -8.41
N LEU A 50 8.13 -0.22 -7.46
CA LEU A 50 8.09 0.32 -6.11
C LEU A 50 9.21 -0.25 -5.24
N GLU A 51 10.06 0.65 -4.76
CA GLU A 51 11.06 0.38 -3.73
C GLU A 51 10.39 0.38 -2.35
N PHE A 52 9.89 -0.78 -1.91
CA PHE A 52 9.18 -0.92 -0.62
C PHE A 52 9.99 -0.44 0.59
N GLN A 53 11.32 -0.57 0.54
CA GLN A 53 12.19 -0.04 1.58
C GLN A 53 12.05 1.49 1.68
N ARG A 54 12.12 2.21 0.55
CA ARG A 54 11.98 3.67 0.52
C ARG A 54 10.59 4.14 0.94
N ILE A 55 9.55 3.37 0.62
CA ILE A 55 8.19 3.63 1.09
C ILE A 55 8.12 3.50 2.62
N SER A 56 8.80 2.50 3.18
CA SER A 56 8.85 2.31 4.63
C SER A 56 9.58 3.46 5.32
N GLU A 57 10.74 3.87 4.80
CA GLU A 57 11.50 5.03 5.28
C GLU A 57 10.69 6.34 5.19
N LEU A 58 9.95 6.54 4.08
CA LEU A 58 9.04 7.69 3.95
C LEU A 58 7.95 7.64 5.02
N ALA A 59 7.32 6.48 5.21
CA ALA A 59 6.24 6.33 6.17
C ALA A 59 6.69 6.57 7.62
N GLU A 60 7.92 6.20 7.98
CA GLU A 60 8.50 6.48 9.30
C GLU A 60 8.77 7.97 9.54
N ARG A 61 8.90 8.76 8.47
CA ARG A 61 9.13 10.21 8.52
C ARG A 61 7.84 11.04 8.40
N LEU A 62 6.71 10.40 8.13
CA LEU A 62 5.42 11.08 8.08
C LEU A 62 4.92 11.40 9.48
N ASP A 63 4.10 12.45 9.57
CA ASP A 63 3.36 12.76 10.79
C ASP A 63 2.55 11.52 11.21
N PRO A 64 2.74 11.01 12.44
CA PRO A 64 2.01 9.83 12.92
C PRO A 64 0.48 9.97 12.85
N GLY A 65 -0.06 11.20 12.88
CA GLY A 65 -1.48 11.49 12.70
C GLY A 65 -1.99 11.30 11.27
N LEU A 66 -1.11 11.24 10.28
CA LEU A 66 -1.44 10.84 8.90
C LEU A 66 -1.38 9.32 8.71
N CYS A 67 -0.68 8.61 9.59
CA CYS A 67 -0.70 7.16 9.59
C CYS A 67 -2.05 6.67 10.13
N ARG A 68 -2.61 5.63 9.49
CA ARG A 68 -3.66 4.83 10.08
C ARG A 68 -3.04 4.05 11.24
N THR A 69 -2.92 4.69 12.40
CA THR A 69 -2.95 3.98 13.68
C THR A 69 -4.31 3.29 13.70
N GLY A 70 -4.36 1.97 13.76
CA GLY A 70 -5.61 1.21 13.70
C GLY A 70 -6.61 1.68 14.75
N GLY A 71 -7.41 2.68 14.40
CA GLY A 71 -8.55 3.16 15.16
C GLY A 71 -9.73 2.31 14.77
N TYR A 72 -10.00 1.28 15.56
CA TYR A 72 -11.35 0.79 15.79
C TYR A 72 -11.64 1.00 17.28
N PRO A 73 -12.75 1.66 17.67
CA PRO A 73 -13.50 1.17 18.83
C PRO A 73 -14.08 -0.22 18.53
#